data_AF-A0A7L0JW59-F1
#
_entry.id   AF-A0A7L0JW59-F1
#
_cell.length_a   1.000
_cell.length_b   1.000
_cell.length_c   1.000
_cell.angle_alpha   90.00
_cell.angle_beta   90.00
_cell.angle_gamma   90.00
#
_symmetry.space_group_name_H-M   'P 1'
#
loop_
_entity.id
_entity.type
_entity.pdbx_description
1 polymer ?
#
loop_
_entity_poly.entity_id
_entity_poly.type
_entity_poly.pdbx_seq_one_letter_code
_entity_poly.pdbx_strand_id
1 'polypeptide(L)'
;ASSTRSVLSPGFSLKCIKDKLVPIGVTVLVAVLLIVIIALAAKKCPSCPSCPSPVLPSCMESGIGYGEKCFYFVENEADWNGSQSFCLSQGAHLATINSQRELRFLLRYGRSLHYWVGLQREGSGRWKWFNGSAFSN
;
A
#
# COMPACT_ATOMS: atom_id res chain seq x y z
N ALA A 1 2.44 43.61 29.41
CA ALA A 1 2.41 42.16 29.65
C ALA A 1 0.97 41.68 29.53
N SER A 2 0.61 41.06 28.41
CA SER A 2 -0.70 40.42 28.24
C SER A 2 -0.51 39.28 27.24
N SER A 3 -0.34 38.06 27.75
CA SER A 3 -0.31 36.84 26.96
C SER A 3 -1.54 36.01 27.34
N THR A 4 -2.23 35.59 26.29
CA THR A 4 -3.49 34.87 26.21
C THR A 4 -3.42 33.48 26.85
N ARG A 5 -4.53 33.00 27.42
CA ARG A 5 -4.85 31.57 27.44
C ARG A 5 -6.36 31.32 27.55
N SER A 6 -6.94 31.06 26.38
CA SER A 6 -7.83 29.94 26.06
C SER A 6 -8.81 29.46 27.14
N VAL A 7 -10.07 29.78 26.90
CA VAL A 7 -11.29 29.09 27.34
C VAL A 7 -11.12 27.58 27.19
N LEU A 8 -11.20 26.83 28.31
CA LEU A 8 -11.27 25.36 28.31
C LEU A 8 -12.74 24.95 28.48
N SER A 9 -13.31 24.31 27.45
CA SER A 9 -14.69 23.79 27.44
C SER A 9 -14.92 22.66 28.47
N PRO A 10 -16.18 22.42 28.90
CA PRO A 10 -16.47 21.55 30.03
C PRO A 10 -16.55 20.06 29.63
N GLY A 11 -15.99 19.21 30.50
CA GLY A 11 -16.55 17.89 30.79
C GLY A 11 -16.12 16.71 29.90
N PHE A 12 -14.87 16.26 30.00
CA PHE A 12 -14.56 14.85 29.73
C PHE A 12 -14.36 14.12 31.06
N SER A 13 -15.33 13.29 31.43
CA SER A 13 -15.23 12.39 32.59
C SER A 13 -14.40 11.17 32.20
N LEU A 14 -13.14 11.13 32.61
CA LEU A 14 -12.29 9.96 32.48
C LEU A 14 -12.69 8.93 33.55
N LYS A 15 -13.52 7.97 33.16
CA LYS A 15 -13.87 6.83 34.01
C LYS A 15 -12.89 5.68 33.78
N CYS A 16 -12.07 5.37 34.79
CA CYS A 16 -11.29 4.14 34.83
C CYS A 16 -12.19 2.99 35.32
N ILE A 17 -12.44 2.02 34.46
CA ILE A 17 -13.04 0.73 34.85
C ILE A 17 -11.92 -0.30 34.79
N LYS A 18 -11.47 -0.75 35.96
CA LYS A 18 -10.49 -1.84 36.10
C LYS A 18 -11.10 -3.02 36.81
N ASP A 19 -12.22 -3.51 36.28
CA ASP A 19 -12.66 -4.88 36.51
C ASP A 19 -12.14 -5.73 35.36
N LYS A 20 -10.86 -6.13 35.44
CA LYS A 20 -10.22 -6.95 34.39
C LYS A 20 -10.54 -8.44 34.52
N LEU A 21 -11.11 -8.91 35.63
CA LEU A 21 -11.26 -10.34 35.85
C LEU A 21 -12.56 -10.92 35.23
N VAL A 22 -13.66 -10.16 35.24
CA VAL A 22 -14.93 -10.53 34.59
C VAL A 22 -14.85 -10.53 33.05
N PRO A 23 -14.31 -9.48 32.38
CA PRO A 23 -14.23 -9.48 30.92
C PRO A 23 -13.23 -10.50 30.38
N ILE A 24 -12.20 -10.90 31.15
CA ILE A 24 -11.30 -11.99 30.71
C ILE A 24 -12.07 -13.31 30.63
N GLY A 25 -12.88 -13.65 31.63
CA GLY A 25 -13.70 -14.87 31.59
C GLY A 25 -14.68 -14.89 30.40
N VAL A 26 -15.39 -13.79 30.18
CA VAL A 26 -16.34 -13.67 29.06
C VAL A 26 -15.64 -13.67 27.71
N THR A 27 -14.50 -12.99 27.57
CA THR A 27 -13.73 -12.97 26.30
C THR A 27 -13.12 -14.33 25.98
N VAL A 28 -12.61 -15.06 26.98
CA VAL A 28 -12.12 -16.44 26.79
C VAL A 28 -13.26 -17.36 26.40
N LEU A 29 -14.43 -17.27 27.04
CA LEU A 29 -15.59 -18.11 26.70
C LEU A 29 -16.07 -17.86 25.26
N VAL A 30 -16.21 -16.60 24.86
CA VAL A 30 -16.59 -16.23 23.48
C VAL A 30 -15.54 -16.69 22.47
N ALA A 31 -14.25 -16.54 22.77
CA ALA A 31 -13.17 -17.03 21.90
C ALA A 31 -13.20 -18.54 21.71
N VAL A 32 -13.42 -19.32 22.79
CA VAL A 32 -13.56 -20.78 22.71
C VAL A 32 -14.75 -21.18 21.85
N LEU A 33 -15.91 -20.53 22.03
CA LEU A 33 -17.10 -20.81 21.21
C LEU A 33 -16.85 -20.52 19.72
N LEU A 34 -16.18 -19.41 19.39
CA LEU A 34 -15.84 -19.10 18.00
C LEU A 34 -14.86 -20.11 17.40
N ILE A 35 -13.84 -20.54 18.15
CA ILE A 35 -12.88 -21.55 17.69
C ILE A 35 -13.59 -22.88 17.40
N VAL A 36 -14.52 -23.31 18.27
CA VAL A 36 -15.31 -24.54 18.06
C VAL A 36 -16.19 -24.41 16.81
N ILE A 37 -16.85 -23.26 16.59
CA ILE A 37 -17.65 -23.02 15.38
C ILE A 37 -16.77 -23.06 14.11
N ILE A 38 -15.58 -22.44 14.14
CA ILE A 38 -14.63 -22.47 13.03
C ILE A 38 -14.13 -23.91 12.76
N ALA A 39 -13.85 -24.68 13.81
CA ALA A 39 -13.43 -26.09 13.68
C ALA A 39 -14.55 -26.98 13.10
N LEU A 40 -15.81 -26.73 13.46
CA LEU A 40 -16.97 -27.43 12.90
C LEU A 40 -17.26 -27.01 11.44
N ALA A 41 -17.00 -25.74 11.10
CA ALA A 41 -17.08 -25.25 9.72
C ALA A 41 -15.92 -25.75 8.85
N ALA A 42 -14.75 -26.01 9.46
CA ALA A 42 -13.61 -26.66 8.83
C ALA A 42 -13.81 -28.19 8.75
N LYS A 43 -14.99 -28.64 8.31
CA LYS A 43 -15.10 -29.92 7.60
C LYS A 43 -14.02 -29.89 6.53
N LYS A 44 -13.01 -30.75 6.69
CA LYS A 44 -11.84 -30.88 5.82
C LYS A 44 -12.34 -30.88 4.37
N CYS A 45 -12.20 -29.75 3.67
CA CYS A 45 -12.36 -29.76 2.22
C CYS A 45 -11.26 -30.71 1.70
N PRO A 46 -11.61 -31.74 0.91
CA PRO A 46 -10.60 -32.53 0.21
C PRO A 46 -9.75 -31.53 -0.57
N SER A 47 -8.44 -31.58 -0.36
CA SER A 47 -7.46 -30.73 -1.04
C SER A 47 -7.78 -30.65 -2.52
N CYS A 48 -8.21 -29.48 -2.99
CA CYS A 48 -8.44 -29.26 -4.41
C CYS A 48 -7.13 -29.51 -5.17
N PRO A 49 -7.13 -30.27 -6.29
CA PRO A 49 -5.96 -30.40 -7.13
C PRO A 49 -5.56 -29.00 -7.60
N SER A 50 -4.29 -28.66 -7.43
CA SER A 50 -3.73 -27.34 -7.76
C SER A 50 -4.09 -26.95 -9.20
N CYS A 51 -4.80 -25.82 -9.35
CA CYS A 51 -4.99 -25.22 -10.66
C CYS A 51 -3.62 -24.85 -11.24
N PRO A 52 -3.35 -25.09 -12.54
CA PRO A 52 -2.17 -24.52 -13.19
C PRO A 52 -2.32 -23.00 -13.17
N SER A 53 -1.58 -22.35 -12.29
CA SER A 53 -1.50 -20.89 -12.28
C SER A 53 -0.82 -20.44 -13.58
N PRO A 54 -1.34 -19.45 -14.31
CA PRO A 54 -0.53 -18.75 -15.30
C PRO A 54 0.71 -18.25 -14.55
N VAL A 55 1.88 -18.78 -14.89
CA VAL A 55 3.15 -18.35 -14.32
C VAL A 55 3.45 -16.99 -14.94
N LEU A 56 2.78 -15.94 -14.43
CA LEU A 56 3.31 -14.60 -14.61
C LEU A 56 4.67 -14.61 -13.90
N PRO A 57 5.78 -14.21 -14.57
CA PRO A 57 7.06 -14.10 -13.91
C PRO A 57 6.85 -13.33 -12.62
N SER A 58 7.08 -13.98 -11.49
CA SER A 58 7.04 -13.29 -10.22
C SER A 58 8.07 -12.17 -10.31
N CYS A 59 7.72 -10.97 -9.81
CA CYS A 59 8.66 -9.85 -9.83
C CYS A 59 9.99 -10.28 -9.22
N MET A 60 11.10 -9.74 -9.73
CA MET A 60 12.41 -9.99 -9.12
C MET A 60 12.38 -9.57 -7.65
N GLU A 61 13.32 -10.08 -6.88
CA GLU A 61 13.45 -9.79 -5.45
C GLU A 61 13.35 -8.28 -5.20
N SER A 62 12.52 -7.87 -4.22
CA SER A 62 12.11 -6.47 -3.89
C SER A 62 11.05 -5.79 -4.78
N GLY A 63 10.61 -6.40 -5.88
CA GLY A 63 9.56 -5.84 -6.73
C GLY A 63 8.15 -6.10 -6.21
N ILE A 64 7.25 -5.12 -6.35
CA ILE A 64 5.84 -5.25 -5.98
C ILE A 64 5.00 -5.37 -7.26
N GLY A 65 4.30 -6.49 -7.40
CA GLY A 65 3.45 -6.77 -8.57
C GLY A 65 2.07 -6.10 -8.48
N TYR A 66 1.61 -5.51 -9.58
CA TYR A 66 0.23 -5.07 -9.76
C TYR A 66 -0.20 -5.22 -11.22
N GLY A 67 -1.18 -6.09 -11.46
CA GLY A 67 -1.54 -6.51 -12.82
C GLY A 67 -0.36 -7.26 -13.48
N GLU A 68 -0.03 -6.87 -14.71
CA GLU A 68 1.09 -7.43 -15.49
C GLU A 68 2.37 -6.60 -15.35
N LYS A 69 2.49 -5.79 -14.28
CA LYS A 69 3.62 -4.89 -14.04
C LYS A 69 4.29 -5.18 -12.70
N CYS A 70 5.59 -4.97 -12.66
CA CYS A 70 6.41 -4.98 -11.45
C CYS A 70 6.94 -3.57 -11.17
N PHE A 71 6.76 -3.10 -9.93
CA PHE A 71 7.20 -1.78 -9.49
C PHE A 71 8.32 -1.92 -8.46
N TYR A 72 9.35 -1.09 -8.60
CA TYR A 72 10.49 -1.04 -7.70
C TYR A 72 10.59 0.38 -7.14
N PHE A 73 10.61 0.48 -5.81
CA PHE A 73 10.75 1.75 -5.10
C PHE A 73 12.21 1.91 -4.71
N VAL A 74 12.91 2.80 -5.41
CA VAL A 74 14.35 3.05 -5.21
C VAL A 74 14.50 4.34 -4.44
N GLU A 75 15.10 4.27 -3.24
CA GLU A 75 15.24 5.41 -2.32
C GLU A 75 16.49 6.28 -2.61
N ASN A 76 17.06 6.21 -3.81
CA ASN A 76 18.24 6.99 -4.17
C ASN A 76 17.86 8.45 -4.44
N GLU A 77 18.49 9.39 -3.74
CA GLU A 77 18.30 10.82 -3.98
C GLU A 77 18.94 11.22 -5.32
N ALA A 78 18.10 11.35 -6.34
CA ALA A 78 18.49 11.84 -7.66
C ALA A 78 17.41 12.78 -8.22
N ASP A 79 17.81 13.63 -9.16
CA ASP A 79 16.85 14.37 -9.98
C ASP A 79 16.12 13.41 -10.93
N TRP A 80 15.15 13.94 -11.68
CA TRP A 80 14.34 13.12 -12.59
C TRP A 80 15.22 12.39 -13.63
N ASN A 81 16.23 13.07 -14.17
CA ASN A 81 17.09 12.54 -15.23
C ASN A 81 18.05 11.46 -14.71
N GLY A 82 18.63 11.66 -13.52
CA GLY A 82 19.44 10.67 -12.82
C GLY A 82 18.61 9.44 -12.44
N SER A 83 17.38 9.64 -11.98
CA SER A 83 16.46 8.54 -11.65
C SER A 83 16.10 7.70 -12.88
N GLN A 84 15.81 8.35 -14.01
CA GLN A 84 15.56 7.67 -15.29
C GLN A 84 16.80 6.90 -15.76
N SER A 85 17.98 7.50 -15.67
CA SER A 85 19.24 6.85 -16.05
C SER A 85 19.53 5.62 -15.18
N PHE A 86 19.23 5.71 -13.87
CA PHE A 86 19.34 4.57 -12.97
C PHE A 86 18.39 3.43 -13.40
N CYS A 87 17.11 3.72 -13.62
CA CYS A 87 16.15 2.71 -14.08
C CYS A 87 16.60 2.05 -15.39
N LEU A 88 17.11 2.84 -16.34
CA LEU A 88 17.65 2.32 -17.61
C LEU A 88 18.82 1.36 -17.41
N SER A 89 19.72 1.65 -16.45
CA SER A 89 20.84 0.75 -16.13
C SER A 89 20.38 -0.60 -15.55
N GLN A 90 19.15 -0.66 -15.02
CA GLN A 90 18.49 -1.88 -14.53
C GLN A 90 17.57 -2.53 -15.59
N GLY A 91 17.62 -2.06 -16.85
CA GLY A 91 16.74 -2.55 -17.92
C GLY A 91 15.27 -2.15 -17.76
N ALA A 92 15.00 -1.06 -17.03
CA ALA A 92 13.65 -0.54 -16.74
C ALA A 92 13.52 0.94 -17.10
N HIS A 93 12.34 1.51 -16.90
CA HIS A 93 12.07 2.95 -16.99
C HIS A 93 11.35 3.42 -15.72
N LEU A 94 11.37 4.72 -15.47
CA LEU A 94 10.49 5.30 -14.46
C LEU A 94 9.02 4.92 -14.74
N ALA A 95 8.28 4.67 -13.67
CA ALA A 95 6.95 4.06 -13.75
C ALA A 95 5.97 4.87 -14.61
N THR A 96 5.26 4.19 -15.52
CA THR A 96 4.10 4.75 -16.24
C THR A 96 2.83 4.28 -15.56
N ILE A 97 1.96 5.24 -15.22
CA ILE A 97 0.72 5.01 -14.49
C ILE A 97 -0.45 5.07 -15.47
N ASN A 98 -1.14 3.95 -15.69
CA ASN A 98 -2.20 3.84 -16.68
C ASN A 98 -3.61 3.94 -16.09
N SER A 99 -3.75 3.92 -14.75
CA SER A 99 -5.06 3.96 -14.12
C SER A 99 -5.04 4.55 -12.71
N GLN A 100 -6.18 5.08 -12.28
CA GLN A 100 -6.38 5.56 -10.91
C GLN A 100 -6.20 4.45 -9.86
N ARG A 101 -6.45 3.19 -10.22
CA ARG A 101 -6.23 2.05 -9.31
C ARG A 101 -4.74 1.78 -9.12
N GLU A 102 -3.97 1.82 -10.20
CA GLU A 102 -2.51 1.72 -10.18
C GLU A 102 -1.89 2.86 -9.37
N LEU A 103 -2.33 4.11 -9.56
CA LEU A 103 -1.88 5.25 -8.76
C LEU A 103 -2.14 5.02 -7.25
N ARG A 104 -3.35 4.61 -6.88
CA ARG A 104 -3.70 4.32 -5.48
C ARG A 104 -2.88 3.18 -4.90
N PHE A 105 -2.57 2.16 -5.71
CA PHE A 105 -1.68 1.08 -5.31
C PHE A 105 -0.29 1.64 -4.99
N LEU A 106 0.31 2.41 -5.90
CA LEU A 106 1.65 2.97 -5.70
C LEU A 106 1.74 3.90 -4.48
N LEU A 107 0.72 4.76 -4.28
CA LEU A 107 0.66 5.65 -3.12
C LEU A 107 0.58 4.91 -1.78
N ARG A 108 0.01 3.70 -1.75
CA ARG A 108 -0.04 2.88 -0.53
C ARG A 108 1.34 2.33 -0.16
N TYR A 109 2.18 2.02 -1.14
CA TYR A 109 3.49 1.41 -0.92
C TYR A 109 4.63 2.42 -0.81
N GLY A 110 4.49 3.62 -1.38
CA GLY A 110 5.54 4.65 -1.41
C GLY A 110 5.87 5.36 -0.08
N ARG A 111 5.62 4.74 1.09
CA ARG A 111 6.04 5.17 2.45
C ARG A 111 6.29 6.67 2.69
N SER A 112 5.33 7.55 2.35
CA SER A 112 5.44 9.02 2.51
C SER A 112 6.63 9.69 1.78
N LEU A 113 7.33 8.97 0.91
CA LEU A 113 8.42 9.48 0.09
C LEU A 113 7.89 9.96 -1.26
N HIS A 114 8.58 10.94 -1.84
CA HIS A 114 8.28 11.46 -3.16
C HIS A 114 9.14 10.70 -4.19
N TYR A 115 8.51 9.84 -4.99
CA TYR A 115 9.19 9.11 -6.05
C TYR A 115 8.96 9.76 -7.40
N TRP A 116 10.02 9.80 -8.23
CA TRP A 116 9.88 10.18 -9.63
C TRP A 116 9.10 9.13 -10.42
N VAL A 117 8.34 9.60 -11.40
CA VAL A 117 7.58 8.78 -12.36
C VAL A 117 7.94 9.17 -13.79
N GLY A 118 7.63 8.31 -14.75
CA GLY A 118 8.08 8.44 -16.14
C GLY A 118 7.34 9.50 -16.97
N LEU A 119 6.80 10.54 -16.32
CA LEU A 119 6.08 11.62 -16.96
C LEU A 119 7.08 12.70 -17.38
N GLN A 120 7.13 13.00 -18.68
CA GLN A 120 8.06 13.97 -19.26
C GLN A 120 7.34 14.94 -20.20
N ARG A 121 7.87 16.16 -20.33
CA ARG A 121 7.50 17.10 -21.40
C ARG A 121 8.74 17.74 -21.99
N GLU A 122 8.70 18.06 -23.27
CA GLU A 122 9.72 18.83 -23.96
C GLU A 122 9.23 20.26 -24.14
N GLY A 123 9.93 21.24 -23.56
CA GLY A 123 9.55 22.65 -23.62
C GLY A 123 8.10 22.91 -23.18
N SER A 124 7.31 23.54 -24.05
CA SER A 124 5.88 23.80 -23.88
C SER A 124 4.97 22.72 -24.48
N GLY A 125 5.54 21.57 -24.86
CA GLY A 125 4.80 20.44 -25.42
C GLY A 125 3.88 19.74 -24.42
N ARG A 126 3.14 18.74 -24.93
CA ARG A 126 2.27 17.90 -24.11
C ARG A 126 3.09 16.94 -23.24
N TRP A 127 2.57 16.67 -22.04
CA TRP A 127 3.08 15.60 -21.18
C TRP A 127 2.90 14.23 -21.84
N LYS A 128 3.94 13.41 -21.75
CA LYS A 128 3.99 12.06 -22.32
C LYS A 128 4.65 11.11 -21.35
N TRP A 129 4.26 9.85 -21.44
CA TRP A 129 4.92 8.73 -20.77
C TRP A 129 6.06 8.17 -21.63
N PHE A 130 6.97 7.39 -21.03
CA PHE A 130 8.10 6.80 -21.77
C PHE A 130 7.66 5.91 -22.94
N ASN A 131 6.48 5.28 -22.84
CA ASN A 131 5.91 4.45 -23.89
C ASN A 131 5.32 5.28 -25.07
N GLY A 132 5.50 6.60 -25.06
CA GLY A 132 5.00 7.53 -26.07
C GLY A 132 3.53 7.91 -25.91
N SER A 133 2.79 7.29 -24.98
CA SER A 133 1.39 7.65 -24.74
C SER A 133 1.26 9.05 -24.15
N ALA A 134 0.27 9.80 -24.65
CA ALA A 134 -0.03 11.12 -24.12
C ALA A 134 -0.65 11.01 -22.72
N PHE A 135 -0.26 11.92 -21.84
CA PHE A 135 -0.92 12.04 -20.55
C PHE A 135 -2.35 12.58 -20.72
N SER A 136 -3.32 11.84 -20.19
CA SER A 136 -4.71 12.29 -20.07
C SER A 136 -5.03 12.57 -18.60
N ASN A 137 -5.46 13.80 -18.31
CA ASN A 137 -5.90 14.23 -16.98
C ASN A 137 -7.35 13.84 -16.72
#